data_AF-A0ABD5F3L6-F1
#
_entry.id   AF-A0ABD5F3L6-F1
#
_cell.length_a   1.000
_cell.length_b   1.000
_cell.length_c   1.000
_cell.angle_alpha   90.00
_cell.angle_beta   90.00
_cell.angle_gamma   90.00
#
_symmetry.space_group_name_H-M   'P 1'
#
loop_
_entity.id
_entity.type
_entity.pdbx_description
1 polymer ?
#
loop_
_entity_poly.entity_id
_entity_poly.type
_entity_poly.pdbx_seq_one_letter_code
_entity_poly.pdbx_strand_id
1 'polypeptide(L)'
;RRLSEAMGITLEYDWRAFSAVGADVDDADALGVPTGSPLLVREGVSCDASGAPMLYVRRRIRGESARFVLRFRDGAETGPCP
;
A
#
# COMPACT_ATOMS: atom_id res chain seq x y z
N ARG A 1 17.57 5.60 7.76
CA ARG A 1 16.75 6.81 8.02
C ARG A 1 15.52 6.75 7.13
N ARG A 2 14.30 7.00 7.63
CA ARG A 2 13.11 6.98 6.77
C ARG A 2 13.13 8.19 5.84
N LEU A 3 12.61 8.07 4.63
CA LEU A 3 12.53 9.19 3.66
C LEU A 3 11.76 10.38 4.26
N SER A 4 10.69 10.11 5.01
CA SER A 4 9.91 11.11 5.77
C SER A 4 10.77 11.90 6.75
N GLU A 5 11.61 11.21 7.54
CA GLU A 5 12.52 11.82 8.52
C GLU A 5 13.65 12.63 7.87
N ALA A 6 14.09 12.24 6.67
CA ALA A 6 15.12 12.96 5.93
C ALA A 6 14.58 14.24 5.29
N MET A 7 13.29 14.23 4.91
CA MET A 7 12.61 15.35 4.26
C MET A 7 11.87 16.27 5.24
N GLY A 8 11.79 15.91 6.52
CA GLY A 8 11.02 16.67 7.52
C GLY A 8 9.51 16.63 7.28
N ILE A 9 9.01 15.61 6.57
CA ILE A 9 7.60 15.46 6.21
C ILE A 9 6.99 14.35 7.07
N THR A 10 5.92 14.67 7.80
CA THR A 10 5.06 13.66 8.41
C THR A 10 4.08 13.16 7.35
N LEU A 11 4.06 11.84 7.13
CA LEU A 11 3.11 11.20 6.22
C LEU A 11 2.12 10.39 7.03
N GLU A 12 0.84 10.66 6.83
CA GLU A 12 -0.27 9.93 7.42
C GLU A 12 -0.99 9.11 6.36
N TYR A 13 -1.57 7.98 6.77
CA TYR A 13 -2.33 7.16 5.82
C TYR A 13 -3.70 7.79 5.62
N ASP A 14 -4.00 8.11 4.36
CA ASP A 14 -5.31 8.56 3.94
C ASP A 14 -6.22 7.33 3.74
N TRP A 15 -6.06 6.63 2.62
CA TRP A 15 -6.78 5.37 2.36
C TRP A 15 -5.84 4.24 1.96
N ARG A 16 -6.29 3.00 2.18
CA ARG A 16 -5.61 1.78 1.69
C ARG A 16 -6.62 0.85 1.04
N ALA A 17 -6.28 0.37 -0.15
CA ALA A 17 -7.04 -0.66 -0.84
C ALA A 17 -6.22 -1.96 -0.95
N PHE A 18 -6.93 -3.08 -0.90
CA PHE A 18 -6.39 -4.42 -1.05
C PHE A 18 -7.13 -5.13 -2.17
N SER A 19 -6.41 -5.66 -3.15
CA SER A 19 -6.97 -6.37 -4.29
C SER A 19 -6.04 -7.51 -4.73
N ALA A 20 -6.41 -8.22 -5.78
CA ALA A 20 -5.59 -9.30 -6.34
C ALA A 20 -5.51 -9.15 -7.86
N VAL A 21 -4.35 -9.49 -8.42
CA VAL A 21 -4.09 -9.50 -9.87
C VAL A 21 -3.24 -10.71 -10.23
N GLY A 22 -3.23 -11.12 -11.50
CA GLY A 22 -2.19 -12.01 -12.02
C GLY A 22 -0.90 -11.22 -12.29
N ALA A 23 0.26 -11.84 -12.04
CA ALA A 23 1.56 -11.26 -12.38
C ALA A 23 1.65 -10.94 -13.88
N ASP A 24 2.00 -9.71 -14.24
CA ASP A 24 2.40 -9.39 -15.60
C ASP A 24 3.85 -9.85 -15.87
N VAL A 25 4.41 -9.50 -17.03
CA VAL A 25 5.78 -9.91 -17.41
C VAL A 25 6.82 -9.26 -16.49
N ASP A 26 6.66 -8.00 -16.14
CA ASP A 26 7.59 -7.27 -15.28
C ASP A 26 7.51 -7.78 -13.84
N ASP A 27 6.29 -8.07 -13.36
CA ASP A 27 6.07 -8.68 -12.06
C ASP A 27 6.72 -10.07 -11.98
N ALA A 28 6.56 -10.88 -13.04
CA ALA A 28 7.11 -12.23 -13.12
C ALA A 28 8.64 -12.24 -13.03
N ASP A 29 9.30 -11.36 -13.78
CA ASP A 29 10.76 -11.20 -13.75
C ASP A 29 11.24 -10.69 -12.38
N ALA A 30 10.64 -9.62 -11.86
CA ALA A 30 11.06 -9.01 -10.61
C ALA A 30 10.81 -9.90 -9.37
N LEU A 31 9.76 -10.73 -9.39
CA LEU A 31 9.36 -11.56 -8.25
C LEU A 31 9.77 -13.04 -8.39
N GLY A 32 10.31 -13.44 -9.54
CA GLY A 32 10.72 -14.83 -9.81
C GLY A 32 9.54 -15.80 -9.79
N VAL A 33 8.41 -15.41 -10.38
CA VAL A 33 7.18 -16.23 -10.45
C VAL A 33 6.71 -16.35 -11.90
N PRO A 34 5.92 -17.38 -12.26
CA PRO A 34 5.30 -17.44 -13.58
C PRO A 34 4.35 -16.26 -13.84
N THR A 35 4.26 -15.81 -15.10
CA THR A 35 3.21 -14.87 -15.53
C THR A 35 1.82 -15.44 -15.20
N GLY A 36 0.91 -14.58 -14.74
CA GLY A 36 -0.42 -14.94 -14.29
C GLY A 36 -0.50 -15.47 -12.85
N SER A 37 0.65 -15.67 -12.17
CA SER A 37 0.65 -16.08 -10.76
C SER A 37 -0.14 -15.08 -9.90
N PRO A 38 -0.94 -15.55 -8.92
CA PRO A 38 -1.75 -14.67 -8.11
C PRO A 38 -0.89 -13.79 -7.20
N LEU A 39 -1.03 -12.47 -7.34
CA LEU A 39 -0.36 -11.47 -6.52
C LEU A 39 -1.39 -10.72 -5.68
N LEU A 40 -1.02 -10.46 -4.43
CA LEU A 40 -1.74 -9.55 -3.55
C LEU A 40 -1.29 -8.12 -3.86
N VAL A 41 -2.25 -7.23 -4.08
CA VAL A 41 -1.98 -5.81 -4.31
C VAL A 41 -2.40 -5.02 -3.07
N ARG A 42 -1.47 -4.20 -2.56
CA ARG A 42 -1.78 -3.16 -1.58
C ARG A 42 -1.46 -1.81 -2.18
N GLU A 43 -2.44 -0.93 -2.22
CA GLU A 43 -2.26 0.43 -2.70
C GLU A 43 -2.84 1.48 -1.77
N GLY A 44 -2.45 2.73 -1.97
CA GLY A 44 -3.05 3.85 -1.26
C GLY A 44 -2.25 5.14 -1.28
N VAL A 45 -2.91 6.19 -0.82
CA VAL A 45 -2.37 7.54 -0.70
C VAL A 45 -1.94 7.85 0.74
N SER A 46 -0.83 8.57 0.89
CA SER A 46 -0.45 9.17 2.16
C SER A 46 -0.54 10.68 2.03
N CYS A 47 -1.13 11.33 3.02
CA CYS A 47 -1.33 12.78 3.09
C CYS A 47 -0.28 13.41 4.03
N ASP A 48 -0.02 14.71 3.89
CA ASP A 48 0.66 15.49 4.93
C ASP A 48 -0.34 15.91 6.03
N ALA A 49 0.14 16.64 7.04
CA ALA A 49 -0.70 17.11 8.15
C ALA A 49 -1.83 18.08 7.74
N SER A 50 -1.80 18.62 6.52
CA SER A 50 -2.86 19.47 5.98
C SER A 50 -3.91 18.69 5.17
N GLY A 51 -3.76 17.37 5.06
CA GLY A 51 -4.58 16.52 4.20
C GLY A 51 -4.14 16.51 2.74
N ALA A 52 -3.08 17.26 2.36
CA ALA A 52 -2.63 17.29 0.98
C ALA A 52 -1.99 15.94 0.58
N PRO A 53 -2.40 15.32 -0.54
CA PRO A 53 -1.88 14.02 -0.96
C PRO A 53 -0.42 14.13 -1.41
N MET A 54 0.46 13.37 -0.75
CA MET A 54 1.92 13.43 -0.98
C MET A 54 2.48 12.21 -1.69
N LEU A 55 1.92 11.03 -1.43
CA LEU A 55 2.51 9.79 -1.92
C LEU A 55 1.46 8.74 -2.22
N TYR A 56 1.39 8.33 -3.49
CA TYR A 56 0.70 7.10 -3.89
C TYR A 56 1.70 5.95 -3.93
N VAL A 57 1.38 4.84 -3.25
CA VAL A 57 2.20 3.62 -3.32
C VAL A 57 1.35 2.44 -3.67
N ARG A 58 1.76 1.69 -4.70
CA ARG A 58 1.23 0.37 -5.04
C ARG A 58 2.32 -0.68 -4.87
N ARG A 59 2.01 -1.73 -4.13
CA ARG A 59 2.88 -2.89 -3.92
C ARG A 59 2.17 -4.13 -4.40
N ARG A 60 2.85 -4.91 -5.24
CA ARG A 60 2.46 -6.27 -5.60
C ARG A 60 3.34 -7.25 -4.84
N ILE A 61 2.72 -8.28 -4.26
CA ILE A 61 3.34 -9.16 -3.29
C ILE A 61 2.94 -10.60 -3.60
N ARG A 62 3.89 -11.55 -3.54
CA ARG A 62 3.56 -12.98 -3.63
C ARG A 62 2.62 -13.36 -2.50
N GLY A 63 1.45 -13.90 -2.82
CA GLY A 63 0.40 -14.18 -1.83
C GLY A 63 0.85 -15.12 -0.70
N GLU A 64 1.74 -16.06 -0.97
CA GLU A 64 2.30 -16.96 0.05
C GLU A 64 3.20 -16.27 1.08
N SER A 65 3.71 -15.08 0.77
CA SER A 65 4.73 -14.39 1.57
C SER A 65 4.15 -13.33 2.50
N ALA A 66 2.87 -12.99 2.37
CA ALA A 66 2.27 -11.91 3.12
C ALA A 66 0.79 -12.14 3.44
N ARG A 67 0.38 -11.69 4.62
CA ARG A 67 -1.02 -11.59 5.04
C ARG A 67 -1.24 -10.22 5.67
N PHE A 68 -2.35 -9.56 5.34
CA PHE A 68 -2.81 -8.38 6.05
C PHE A 68 -3.84 -8.77 7.09
N VAL A 69 -3.69 -8.23 8.31
CA VAL A 69 -4.66 -8.37 9.39
C VAL A 69 -5.07 -6.96 9.81
N LEU A 70 -6.33 -6.62 9.56
CA LEU A 70 -6.91 -5.36 10.01
C LEU A 70 -7.59 -5.59 11.35
N ARG A 71 -7.20 -4.79 12.34
CA ARG A 71 -7.85 -4.75 13.66
C ARG A 71 -8.58 -3.43 13.78
N PHE A 72 -9.86 -3.45 13.47
CA PHE A 72 -10.72 -2.31 13.70
C PHE A 72 -11.00 -2.21 15.19
N ARG A 73 -10.80 -1.02 15.77
CA ARG A 73 -11.28 -0.68 17.10
C ARG A 73 -12.52 0.19 16.89
N ASP A 74 -13.53 0.02 17.72
CA ASP A 74 -14.75 0.81 17.62
C ASP A 74 -14.43 2.32 17.68
N GLY A 75 -15.09 3.10 16.80
CA GLY A 75 -14.93 4.56 16.73
C GLY A 75 -13.85 5.09 15.79
N ALA A 76 -13.17 4.25 14.99
CA ALA A 76 -12.34 4.74 13.90
C ALA A 76 -13.24 5.27 12.76
N GLU A 77 -13.25 6.58 12.53
CA GLU A 77 -13.90 7.16 11.35
C GLU A 77 -13.25 6.56 10.10
N THR A 78 -14.06 5.90 9.27
CA THR A 78 -13.66 5.46 7.93
C THR A 78 -13.97 6.58 6.97
N GLY A 79 -12.99 7.43 6.68
CA GLY A 79 -13.09 8.51 5.71
C GLY A 79 -11.69 8.88 5.21
N PRO A 80 -11.59 9.53 4.03
CA PRO A 80 -10.33 10.13 3.62
C PRO A 80 -9.90 11.24 4.62
N CYS A 81 -8.61 11.62 4.62
CA CYS A 81 -8.08 12.75 5.41
C CYS A 81 -9.03 13.96 5.28
N PRO A 82 -9.26 14.72 6.38
CA PRO A 82 -10.19 15.85 6.40
C PRO A 82 -9.85 16.95 5.39
#